data_AF-A0A2R6T5K0-F1
#
_entry.id   AF-A0A2R6T5K0-F1
#
_cell.length_a   1.000
_cell.length_b   1.000
_cell.length_c   1.000
_cell.angle_alpha   90.00
_cell.angle_beta   90.00
_cell.angle_gamma   90.00
#
_symmetry.space_group_name_H-M   'P 1'
#
loop_
_entity.id
_entity.type
_entity.pdbx_description
1 polymer ?
#
loop_
_entity_poly.entity_id
_entity_poly.type
_entity_poly.pdbx_seq_one_letter_code
_entity_poly.pdbx_strand_id
1 'polypeptide(L)'
;MKVIYLKLIELSLSLIIALISLYGVKISEVVYYRRGISFIFIGFVTLSIKYLISIIGYSNEMGLKIISLIGLGLVLFGITILTWFRKKLGL
;
A
#
# COMPACT_ATOMS: atom_id res chain seq x y z
N MET A 1 -23.57 10.39 -6.00
CA MET A 1 -22.46 10.88 -6.86
C MET A 1 -21.17 11.19 -6.09
N LYS A 2 -21.14 12.07 -5.08
CA LYS A 2 -19.90 12.44 -4.34
C LYS A 2 -19.06 11.25 -3.81
N VAL A 3 -19.71 10.20 -3.31
CA VAL A 3 -19.03 9.02 -2.73
C VAL A 3 -18.22 8.22 -3.76
N ILE A 4 -18.68 8.17 -5.02
CA ILE A 4 -17.98 7.43 -6.08
C ILE A 4 -16.72 8.17 -6.51
N TYR A 5 -16.78 9.50 -6.61
CA TYR A 5 -15.62 10.33 -6.93
C TYR A 5 -14.52 10.21 -5.87
N LEU A 6 -14.88 10.18 -4.58
CA LEU A 6 -13.92 9.95 -3.50
C LEU A 6 -13.21 8.60 -3.64
N LYS A 7 -13.96 7.52 -3.89
CA LYS A 7 -13.38 6.18 -4.10
C LYS A 7 -12.45 6.11 -5.31
N LEU A 8 -12.78 6.83 -6.40
CA LEU A 8 -11.91 6.92 -7.58
C LEU A 8 -10.61 7.66 -7.28
N ILE A 9 -10.68 8.74 -6.51
CA ILE A 9 -9.48 9.47 -6.05
C ILE A 9 -8.63 8.56 -5.17
N GLU A 10 -9.23 7.88 -4.19
CA GLU A 10 -8.53 6.94 -3.30
C GLU A 10 -7.85 5.80 -4.08
N LEU A 11 -8.53 5.24 -5.08
CA LEU A 11 -7.96 4.23 -5.99
C LEU A 11 -6.78 4.78 -6.78
N SER A 12 -6.90 5.98 -7.35
CA SER A 12 -5.81 6.59 -8.12
C SER A 12 -4.59 6.88 -7.25
N LEU A 13 -4.80 7.38 -6.02
CA LEU A 13 -3.74 7.60 -5.04
C LEU A 13 -3.04 6.29 -4.65
N SER A 14 -3.81 5.24 -4.36
CA SER A 14 -3.22 3.95 -3.99
C SER A 14 -2.40 3.35 -5.13
N LEU A 15 -2.84 3.51 -6.38
CA LEU A 15 -2.09 3.07 -7.57
C LEU A 15 -0.82 3.89 -7.79
N ILE A 16 -0.87 5.22 -7.64
CA ILE A 16 0.32 6.08 -7.78
C ILE A 16 1.39 5.66 -6.76
N ILE A 17 1.00 5.45 -5.49
CA ILE A 17 1.95 5.04 -4.45
C ILE A 17 2.49 3.62 -4.71
N ALA A 18 1.66 2.71 -5.23
CA ALA A 18 2.11 1.39 -5.68
C ALA A 18 3.17 1.52 -6.80
N LEU A 19 2.97 2.39 -7.79
CA LEU A 19 3.96 2.59 -8.86
C LEU A 19 5.26 3.21 -8.34
N ILE A 20 5.17 4.20 -7.45
CA ILE A 20 6.36 4.83 -6.82
C ILE A 20 7.14 3.80 -5.99
N SER A 21 6.45 2.98 -5.21
CA SER A 21 7.11 1.93 -4.43
C SER A 21 7.74 0.85 -5.33
N LEU A 22 7.09 0.46 -6.43
CA LEU A 22 7.70 -0.44 -7.42
C LEU A 22 8.98 0.15 -8.02
N TYR A 23 8.98 1.45 -8.33
CA TYR A 23 10.17 2.15 -8.79
C TYR A 23 11.27 2.18 -7.72
N GLY A 24 10.92 2.47 -6.46
CA GLY A 24 11.85 2.43 -5.32
C GLY A 24 12.47 1.05 -5.08
N VAL A 25 11.72 -0.04 -5.28
CA VAL A 25 12.23 -1.41 -5.24
C VAL A 25 13.32 -1.64 -6.29
N LYS A 26 13.15 -1.09 -7.50
CA LYS A 26 14.12 -1.27 -8.60
C LYS A 26 15.43 -0.51 -8.38
N ILE A 27 15.37 0.68 -7.77
CA ILE A 27 16.56 1.52 -7.56
C ILE A 27 17.33 1.09 -6.30
N SER A 28 16.64 0.59 -5.29
CA SER A 28 17.27 0.29 -4.01
C SER A 28 18.26 -0.88 -4.13
N GLU A 29 19.54 -0.58 -3.94
CA GLU A 29 20.63 -1.57 -3.90
C GLU A 29 20.59 -2.41 -2.60
N VAL A 30 20.16 -1.81 -1.49
CA VAL A 30 20.10 -2.47 -0.18
C VAL A 30 18.93 -3.44 -0.11
N VAL A 31 19.22 -4.73 0.08
CA VAL A 31 18.24 -5.83 0.11
C VAL A 31 17.12 -5.58 1.11
N TYR A 32 17.45 -5.13 2.32
CA TYR A 32 16.47 -4.90 3.38
C TYR A 32 15.58 -3.69 3.11
N TYR A 33 16.13 -2.64 2.52
CA TYR A 33 15.39 -1.46 2.12
C TYR A 33 14.42 -1.81 0.98
N ARG A 34 14.89 -2.60 0.01
CA ARG A 34 14.06 -3.16 -1.06
C ARG A 34 12.89 -3.97 -0.51
N ARG A 35 13.12 -4.86 0.48
CA ARG A 35 12.05 -5.63 1.14
C ARG A 35 11.02 -4.73 1.83
N GLY A 36 11.46 -3.70 2.54
CA GLY A 36 10.56 -2.72 3.17
C GLY A 36 9.66 -2.00 2.15
N ILE A 37 10.24 -1.54 1.04
CA ILE A 37 9.49 -0.91 -0.06
C ILE A 37 8.56 -1.93 -0.74
N SER A 38 8.96 -3.20 -0.89
CA SER A 38 8.10 -4.25 -1.44
C SER A 38 6.86 -4.52 -0.58
N PHE A 39 6.97 -4.48 0.75
CA PHE A 39 5.80 -4.60 1.63
C PHE A 39 4.84 -3.42 1.47
N ILE A 40 5.37 -2.20 1.32
CA ILE A 40 4.58 -1.00 1.01
C ILE A 40 3.85 -1.19 -0.32
N PHE A 41 4.56 -1.63 -1.36
CA PHE A 41 3.97 -1.92 -2.68
C PHE A 41 2.79 -2.89 -2.57
N ILE A 42 2.99 -4.05 -1.95
CA ILE A 42 1.95 -5.07 -1.81
C ILE A 42 0.76 -4.49 -1.04
N GLY A 43 1.00 -3.77 0.07
CA GLY A 43 -0.07 -3.15 0.85
C GLY A 43 -0.92 -2.16 0.05
N PHE A 44 -0.32 -1.32 -0.79
CA PHE A 44 -1.06 -0.39 -1.65
C PHE A 44 -1.75 -1.08 -2.83
N VAL A 45 -1.22 -2.18 -3.35
CA VAL A 45 -1.92 -3.03 -4.33
C VAL A 45 -3.18 -3.63 -3.68
N THR A 46 -3.07 -4.16 -2.46
CA THR A 46 -4.21 -4.70 -1.69
C THR A 46 -5.29 -3.63 -1.46
N LEU A 47 -4.89 -2.41 -1.09
CA LEU A 47 -5.83 -1.29 -0.93
C LEU A 47 -6.50 -0.90 -2.26
N SER A 48 -5.75 -0.91 -3.36
CA SER A 48 -6.30 -0.66 -4.71
C SER A 48 -7.38 -1.68 -5.07
N ILE A 49 -7.15 -2.96 -4.79
CA ILE A 49 -8.14 -4.03 -4.98
C ILE A 49 -9.40 -3.76 -4.15
N LYS A 50 -9.25 -3.37 -2.88
CA LYS A 50 -10.40 -3.00 -2.02
C LYS A 50 -11.22 -1.85 -2.59
N TYR A 51 -10.58 -0.80 -3.09
CA TYR A 51 -11.30 0.32 -3.70
C TYR A 51 -12.01 -0.09 -4.99
N LEU A 52 -11.37 -0.94 -5.79
CA LEU A 52 -11.92 -1.45 -7.05
C LEU A 52 -13.17 -2.32 -6.79
N ILE A 53 -13.12 -3.25 -5.83
CA ILE A 53 -14.28 -4.05 -5.39
C ILE A 53 -15.41 -3.14 -4.88
N SER A 54 -15.06 -2.09 -4.12
CA SER A 54 -16.03 -1.14 -3.57
C SER A 54 -16.70 -0.25 -4.62
N ILE A 55 -16.06 -0.04 -5.78
CA ILE A 55 -16.63 0.68 -6.93
C ILE A 55 -17.56 -0.22 -7.74
N ILE A 56 -17.20 -1.49 -7.93
CA ILE A 56 -18.03 -2.48 -8.66
C ILE A 56 -19.37 -2.74 -7.95
N GLY A 57 -19.49 -2.39 -6.67
CA GLY A 57 -20.74 -2.47 -5.92
C GLY A 57 -20.88 -3.74 -5.08
N TYR A 58 -19.81 -4.52 -4.91
CA TYR A 58 -19.79 -5.60 -3.93
C TYR A 58 -19.79 -5.02 -2.51
N SER A 59 -20.87 -5.29 -1.75
CA SER A 59 -21.18 -4.65 -0.47
C SER A 59 -20.82 -5.49 0.77
N ASN A 60 -19.94 -6.49 0.65
CA ASN A 60 -19.48 -7.22 1.84
C ASN A 60 -18.55 -6.34 2.69
N GLU A 61 -19.15 -5.55 3.58
CA GLU A 61 -18.43 -4.60 4.42
C GLU A 61 -17.36 -5.25 5.30
N MET A 62 -17.63 -6.46 5.82
CA MET A 62 -16.67 -7.18 6.65
C MET A 62 -15.44 -7.57 5.83
N GLY A 63 -15.64 -8.08 4.62
CA GLY A 63 -14.54 -8.40 3.70
C GLY A 63 -13.70 -7.18 3.35
N LEU A 64 -14.33 -6.05 3.02
CA LEU A 64 -13.63 -4.80 2.69
C LEU A 64 -12.81 -4.24 3.88
N LYS A 65 -13.32 -4.39 5.11
CA LYS A 65 -12.59 -4.02 6.33
C LYS A 65 -11.36 -4.90 6.55
N ILE A 66 -11.48 -6.22 6.39
CA ILE A 66 -10.36 -7.16 6.51
C ILE A 66 -9.28 -6.85 5.49
N ILE A 67 -9.64 -6.64 4.22
CA ILE A 67 -8.67 -6.30 3.16
C ILE A 67 -7.95 -4.97 3.49
N SER A 68 -8.68 -3.99 4.02
CA SER A 68 -8.08 -2.71 4.43
C SER A 68 -7.07 -2.90 5.56
N LEU A 69 -7.40 -3.73 6.55
CA LEU A 69 -6.54 -4.00 7.70
C LEU A 69 -5.27 -4.74 7.30
N ILE A 70 -5.37 -5.71 6.39
CA ILE A 70 -4.21 -6.40 5.81
C ILE A 70 -3.33 -5.42 5.03
N GLY A 71 -3.92 -4.63 4.13
CA GLY A 71 -3.19 -3.66 3.31
C GLY A 71 -2.42 -2.64 4.16
N LEU A 72 -3.09 -2.04 5.15
CA LEU A 72 -2.45 -1.10 6.09
C LEU A 72 -1.41 -1.79 6.99
N GLY A 73 -1.67 -3.01 7.44
CA GLY A 73 -0.72 -3.79 8.23
C GLY A 73 0.59 -4.03 7.48
N LEU A 74 0.52 -4.37 6.19
CA LEU A 74 1.70 -4.52 5.33
C LEU A 74 2.46 -3.21 5.13
N VAL A 75 1.74 -2.10 4.91
CA VAL A 75 2.36 -0.77 4.79
C VAL A 75 3.10 -0.39 6.08
N LEU A 76 2.46 -0.55 7.24
CA LEU A 76 3.09 -0.26 8.53
C LEU A 76 4.30 -1.15 8.80
N PHE A 77 4.20 -2.44 8.47
CA PHE A 77 5.34 -3.36 8.58
C PHE A 77 6.50 -2.94 7.67
N GLY A 78 6.22 -2.56 6.43
CA GLY A 78 7.21 -2.03 5.50
C GLY A 78 7.88 -0.76 6.02
N ILE A 79 7.12 0.20 6.54
CA ILE A 79 7.64 1.44 7.15
C ILE A 79 8.51 1.11 8.38
N THR A 80 8.09 0.15 9.20
CA THR A 80 8.86 -0.28 10.39
C THR A 80 10.21 -0.85 10.00
N ILE A 81 10.26 -1.68 8.94
CA ILE A 81 11.52 -2.19 8.40
C ILE A 81 12.40 -1.02 7.93
N LEU A 82 11.87 -0.10 7.13
CA LEU A 82 12.65 1.03 6.60
C LEU A 82 13.23 1.93 7.70
N THR A 83 12.42 2.23 8.72
CA THR A 83 12.85 3.06 9.86
C THR A 83 13.85 2.36 10.76
N TRP A 84 13.67 1.05 11.01
CA TRP A 84 14.62 0.27 11.81
C TRP A 84 16.00 0.16 11.13
N PHE A 85 16.02 -0.06 9.81
CA PHE A 85 17.27 -0.08 9.06
C PHE A 85 17.92 1.29 8.97
N ARG A 86 17.16 2.38 8.81
CA ARG A 86 17.68 3.74 8.89
C ARG A 86 18.42 3.97 10.21
N LYS A 87 17.78 3.64 11.34
CA LYS A 87 18.40 3.77 12.67
C LYS A 87 19.68 2.96 12.80
N LYS A 88 19.74 1.76 12.20
CA LYS A 88 20.93 0.90 12.24
C LYS A 88 22.09 1.43 11.37
N LEU A 89 21.79 2.20 10.32
CA LEU A 89 22.79 2.81 9.44
C LEU A 89 23.28 4.19 9.91
N GLY A 90 22.71 4.74 10.99
CA GLY A 90 23.15 6.02 11.58
C GLY A 90 22.79 7.27 10.77
N LEU A 91 21.77 7.19 9.91
CA LEU A 91 21.25 8.28 9.05
C LEU A 91 19.95 8.91 9.60
#